data_AF-A0AAV6C7P4-F1
#
_entry.id   AF-A0AAV6C7P4-F1
#
_cell.length_a   1.000
_cell.length_b   1.000
_cell.length_c   1.000
_cell.angle_alpha   90.00
_cell.angle_beta   90.00
_cell.angle_gamma   90.00
#
_symmetry.space_group_name_H-M   'P 1'
#
loop_
_entity.id
_entity.type
_entity.pdbx_description
1 polymer ?
#
loop_
_entity_poly.entity_id
_entity_poly.type
_entity_poly.pdbx_seq_one_letter_code
_entity_poly.pdbx_strand_id
1 'polypeptide(L)'
;MDAVEGAFGSEIDYVMLVKIYGADASDDAKYSPAECIDCQLVPVMGSPNPAHISTSYVERQNLTMRMSMRQFTRLTNGFSKKIEDHFFALAIHYMHYNFCRVHKTLRVTPAMEAGIADHIWSIEEMIGILDSKPESVNAA
;
A
#
# COMPACT_ATOMS: atom_id res chain seq x y z
N MET A 1 -4.24 -5.79 20.42
CA MET A 1 -3.87 -4.42 20.04
C MET A 1 -2.35 -4.34 19.82
N ASP A 2 -1.72 -5.49 19.54
CA ASP A 2 -0.33 -5.74 20.02
C ASP A 2 0.67 -5.82 18.87
N ALA A 3 0.22 -5.70 17.62
CA ALA A 3 1.09 -5.84 16.46
C ALA A 3 2.04 -4.64 16.29
N VAL A 4 1.55 -3.43 16.55
CA VAL A 4 2.36 -2.20 16.43
C VAL A 4 3.36 -2.13 17.57
N GLU A 5 2.91 -2.35 18.80
CA GLU A 5 3.78 -2.42 19.98
C GLU A 5 4.79 -3.57 19.89
N GLY A 6 4.38 -4.74 19.40
CA GLY A 6 5.29 -5.87 19.20
C GLY A 6 6.34 -5.65 18.12
N ALA A 7 6.05 -4.85 17.09
CA ALA A 7 6.97 -4.59 15.98
C ALA A 7 7.90 -3.39 16.25
N PHE A 8 7.38 -2.33 16.88
CA PHE A 8 8.07 -1.04 17.01
C PHE A 8 8.30 -0.61 18.46
N GLY A 9 7.82 -1.36 19.45
CA GLY A 9 7.96 -1.02 20.86
C GLY A 9 7.40 0.37 21.15
N SER A 10 8.25 1.24 21.71
CA SER A 10 7.96 2.66 21.97
C SER A 10 8.74 3.65 21.11
N GLU A 11 9.29 3.17 19.99
CA GLU A 11 10.20 3.93 19.14
C GLU A 11 9.47 4.80 18.09
N ILE A 12 8.14 4.77 18.07
CA ILE A 12 7.32 5.51 17.10
C ILE A 12 6.19 6.29 17.78
N ASP A 13 5.79 7.38 17.15
CA ASP A 13 4.53 8.05 17.47
C ASP A 13 3.38 7.33 16.75
N TYR A 14 2.36 6.90 17.49
CA TYR A 14 1.24 6.13 16.94
C TYR A 14 -0.12 6.64 17.38
N VAL A 15 -1.00 6.79 16.39
CA VAL A 15 -2.38 7.23 16.54
C VAL A 15 -3.25 6.50 15.52
N MET A 16 -4.44 6.12 15.94
CA MET A 16 -5.45 5.56 15.04
C MET A 16 -6.45 6.65 14.66
N LEU A 17 -6.68 6.84 13.36
CA LEU A 17 -7.82 7.58 12.85
C LEU A 17 -8.94 6.58 12.50
N VAL A 18 -9.92 6.46 13.39
CA VAL A 18 -11.03 5.52 13.27
C VAL A 18 -12.18 6.19 12.53
N LYS A 19 -12.46 5.74 11.30
CA LYS A 19 -13.61 6.21 10.53
C LYS A 19 -14.85 5.39 10.90
N ILE A 20 -15.90 6.08 11.35
CA ILE A 20 -17.19 5.49 11.66
C ILE A 20 -18.10 5.67 10.45
N TYR A 21 -18.70 4.58 10.00
CA TYR A 21 -19.59 4.56 8.85
C TYR A 21 -21.01 4.19 9.30
N GLY A 22 -22.01 4.94 8.81
CA GLY A 22 -23.42 4.69 9.06
C GLY A 22 -23.99 3.62 8.12
N ALA A 23 -25.17 3.08 8.43
CA ALA A 23 -25.85 2.16 7.54
C ALA A 23 -26.58 2.93 6.41
N ASP A 24 -26.43 2.50 5.17
CA ASP A 24 -27.22 3.01 4.05
C ASP A 24 -28.66 2.49 4.18
N ALA A 25 -29.64 3.41 4.25
CA ALA A 25 -31.05 3.09 4.50
C ALA A 25 -31.81 2.52 3.28
N SER A 26 -31.15 2.30 2.13
CA SER A 26 -31.81 1.89 0.89
C SER A 26 -31.50 0.45 0.50
N ASP A 27 -32.53 -0.35 0.18
CA ASP A 27 -32.42 -1.75 -0.27
C ASP A 27 -31.56 -1.95 -1.53
N ASP A 28 -31.33 -0.89 -2.33
CA ASP A 28 -30.50 -0.91 -3.55
C ASP A 28 -29.00 -0.60 -3.32
N ALA A 29 -28.55 -0.40 -2.06
CA ALA A 29 -27.19 0.04 -1.72
C ALA A 29 -26.09 -1.05 -1.78
N LYS A 30 -26.31 -2.19 -2.46
CA LYS A 30 -25.42 -3.36 -2.38
C LYS A 30 -23.94 -3.08 -2.72
N TYR A 31 -23.67 -2.00 -3.48
CA TYR A 31 -22.33 -1.59 -3.87
C TYR A 31 -22.01 -0.11 -3.58
N SER A 32 -22.93 0.61 -2.92
CA SER A 32 -22.65 1.96 -2.46
C SER A 32 -21.75 1.91 -1.23
N PRO A 33 -20.71 2.75 -1.15
CA PRO A 33 -19.97 2.88 0.09
C PRO A 33 -20.87 3.54 1.14
N ALA A 34 -20.87 2.96 2.33
CA ALA A 34 -21.52 3.55 3.49
C ALA A 34 -21.07 4.99 3.72
N GLU A 35 -21.97 5.86 4.17
CA GLU A 35 -21.63 7.24 4.52
C GLU A 35 -20.70 7.26 5.74
N CYS A 36 -19.58 7.98 5.64
CA CYS A 36 -18.70 8.23 6.79
C CYS A 36 -19.33 9.33 7.64
N ILE A 37 -19.81 8.95 8.83
CA ILE A 37 -20.56 9.84 9.72
C ILE A 37 -19.69 10.51 10.77
N ASP A 38 -18.55 9.92 11.12
CA ASP A 38 -17.62 10.46 12.11
C ASP A 38 -16.19 9.93 11.89
N CYS A 39 -15.21 10.65 12.43
CA CYS A 39 -13.79 10.29 12.40
C CYS A 39 -13.18 10.58 13.77
N GLN A 40 -12.74 9.54 14.47
CA GLN A 40 -12.21 9.64 15.83
C GLN A 40 -10.71 9.44 15.85
N LEU A 41 -10.01 10.34 16.53
CA LEU A 41 -8.58 10.21 16.80
C LEU A 41 -8.40 9.47 18.12
N VAL A 42 -7.66 8.37 18.09
CA VAL A 42 -7.29 7.59 19.27
C VAL A 42 -5.77 7.61 19.38
N PRO A 43 -5.20 8.55 20.17
CA PRO A 43 -3.77 8.55 20.47
C PRO A 43 -3.42 7.26 21.22
N VAL A 44 -2.37 6.58 20.77
CA VAL A 44 -1.94 5.32 21.39
C VAL A 44 -0.59 5.49 22.06
N MET A 45 0.37 6.15 21.38
CA MET A 45 1.74 6.25 21.87
C MET A 45 2.47 7.49 21.31
N GLY A 46 3.40 8.03 22.10
CA GLY A 46 4.27 9.13 21.69
C GLY A 46 3.56 10.48 21.59
N SER A 47 4.11 11.38 20.77
CA SER A 47 3.59 12.73 20.50
C SER A 47 3.42 12.94 18.98
N PRO A 48 2.44 12.26 18.35
CA PRO A 48 2.26 12.30 16.90
C PRO A 48 1.92 13.71 16.41
N ASN A 49 2.63 14.16 15.38
CA ASN A 49 2.35 15.43 14.72
C ASN A 49 0.96 15.39 14.04
N PRO A 50 -0.01 16.25 14.46
CA PRO A 50 -1.36 16.26 13.91
C PRO A 50 -1.43 16.41 12.38
N ALA A 51 -0.46 17.11 11.77
CA ALA A 51 -0.42 17.33 10.33
C ALA A 51 -0.24 16.05 9.50
N HIS A 52 0.30 14.98 10.12
CA HIS A 52 0.55 13.72 9.44
C HIS A 52 -0.50 12.64 9.76
N ILE A 53 -1.49 12.96 10.60
CA ILE A 53 -2.54 11.99 10.95
C ILE A 53 -3.57 11.93 9.83
N SER A 54 -3.45 10.92 8.97
CA SER A 54 -4.45 10.65 7.93
C SER A 54 -4.45 9.18 7.51
N THR A 55 -5.58 8.72 6.99
CA THR A 55 -5.69 7.42 6.31
C THR A 55 -5.59 7.56 4.79
N SER A 56 -5.56 8.79 4.26
CA SER A 56 -5.68 9.07 2.82
C SER A 56 -4.57 8.42 1.98
N TYR A 57 -3.35 8.34 2.51
CA TYR A 57 -2.23 7.70 1.82
C TYR A 57 -2.45 6.19 1.63
N VAL A 58 -2.82 5.49 2.71
CA VAL A 58 -3.11 4.05 2.68
C VAL A 58 -4.36 3.76 1.85
N GLU A 59 -5.39 4.59 1.95
CA GLU A 59 -6.59 4.48 1.12
C GLU A 59 -6.29 4.65 -0.37
N ARG A 60 -5.46 5.63 -0.73
CA ARG A 60 -5.01 5.85 -2.12
C ARG A 60 -4.19 4.67 -2.63
N GLN A 61 -3.29 4.11 -1.81
CA GLN A 61 -2.52 2.93 -2.15
C GLN A 61 -3.43 1.71 -2.37
N ASN A 62 -4.37 1.47 -1.46
CA ASN A 62 -5.36 0.39 -1.57
C ASN A 62 -6.20 0.51 -2.85
N LEU A 63 -6.66 1.73 -3.18
CA LEU A 63 -7.36 1.98 -4.44
C LEU A 63 -6.46 1.66 -5.63
N THR A 64 -5.20 2.10 -5.60
CA THR A 64 -4.23 1.87 -6.68
C THR A 64 -4.00 0.38 -6.92
N MET A 65 -3.79 -0.41 -5.85
CA MET A 65 -3.63 -1.86 -5.95
C MET A 65 -4.88 -2.52 -6.52
N ARG A 66 -6.08 -2.17 -6.02
CA ARG A 66 -7.35 -2.73 -6.52
C ARG A 66 -7.61 -2.43 -7.99
N MET A 67 -7.25 -1.24 -8.45
CA MET A 67 -7.43 -0.84 -9.86
C MET A 67 -6.38 -1.44 -10.79
N SER A 68 -5.20 -1.80 -10.27
CA SER A 68 -4.07 -2.26 -11.07
C SER A 68 -3.91 -3.80 -11.07
N MET A 69 -4.51 -4.49 -10.10
CA MET A 69 -4.34 -5.93 -9.90
C MET A 69 -5.71 -6.61 -9.73
N ARG A 70 -5.98 -7.62 -10.57
CA ARG A 70 -7.26 -8.33 -10.52
C ARG A 70 -7.43 -9.14 -9.23
N GLN A 71 -6.36 -9.58 -8.60
CA GLN A 71 -6.40 -10.36 -7.35
C GLN A 71 -7.09 -9.63 -6.20
N PHE A 72 -7.13 -8.29 -6.21
CA PHE A 72 -7.84 -7.47 -5.22
C PHE A 72 -9.23 -7.01 -5.68
N THR A 73 -9.67 -7.41 -6.87
CA THR A 73 -11.01 -7.13 -7.38
C THR A 73 -11.99 -8.19 -6.90
N ARG A 74 -13.19 -7.78 -6.48
CA ARG A 74 -14.26 -8.70 -6.05
C ARG A 74 -14.90 -9.38 -7.27
N LEU A 75 -15.39 -10.61 -7.10
CA LEU A 75 -16.14 -11.37 -8.13
C LEU A 75 -15.39 -11.47 -9.48
N THR A 76 -14.11 -11.83 -9.42
CA THR A 76 -13.27 -11.97 -10.62
C THR A 76 -12.67 -13.37 -10.70
N ASN A 77 -12.38 -13.82 -11.92
CA ASN A 77 -11.67 -15.07 -12.16
C ASN A 77 -10.15 -14.93 -12.01
N GLY A 78 -9.63 -13.72 -11.83
CA GLY A 78 -8.20 -13.42 -11.67
C GLY A 78 -7.71 -13.51 -10.23
N PHE A 79 -8.01 -14.61 -9.53
CA PHE A 79 -7.58 -14.85 -8.14
C PHE A 79 -6.37 -15.79 -8.08
N SER A 80 -5.55 -15.63 -7.04
CA SER A 80 -4.46 -16.56 -6.75
C SER A 80 -4.99 -17.77 -5.96
N LYS A 81 -4.57 -18.98 -6.33
CA LYS A 81 -4.94 -20.21 -5.60
C LYS A 81 -4.05 -20.46 -4.39
N LYS A 82 -2.81 -19.98 -4.47
CA LYS A 82 -1.78 -20.10 -3.43
C LYS A 82 -1.41 -18.71 -2.93
N ILE A 83 -0.97 -18.63 -1.68
CA ILE A 83 -0.56 -17.35 -1.07
C ILE A 83 0.77 -16.86 -1.70
N GLU A 84 1.65 -17.77 -2.08
CA GLU A 84 2.92 -17.48 -2.75
C GLU A 84 2.67 -16.78 -4.09
N ASP A 85 1.72 -17.27 -4.88
CA ASP A 85 1.32 -16.65 -6.16
C ASP A 85 0.77 -15.23 -5.95
N HIS A 86 0.11 -14.97 -4.81
CA HIS A 86 -0.36 -13.63 -4.47
C HIS A 86 0.80 -12.70 -4.10
N PHE A 87 1.78 -13.21 -3.34
CA PHE A 87 3.01 -12.46 -3.03
C PHE A 87 3.81 -12.12 -4.29
N PHE A 88 3.93 -13.04 -5.25
CA PHE A 88 4.61 -12.75 -6.52
C PHE A 88 3.89 -11.67 -7.33
N ALA A 89 2.55 -11.72 -7.40
CA ALA A 89 1.77 -10.67 -8.06
C ALA A 89 1.98 -9.30 -7.40
N LEU A 90 2.01 -9.25 -6.07
CA LEU A 90 2.31 -8.03 -5.31
C LEU A 90 3.72 -7.51 -5.58
N ALA A 91 4.72 -8.39 -5.55
CA ALA A 91 6.11 -8.03 -5.83
C ALA A 91 6.27 -7.41 -7.22
N ILE A 92 5.70 -8.04 -8.25
CA ILE A 92 5.69 -7.51 -9.62
C ILE A 92 5.01 -6.15 -9.67
N HIS A 93 3.85 -5.99 -9.02
CA HIS A 93 3.14 -4.73 -8.98
C HIS A 93 3.96 -3.60 -8.36
N TYR A 94 4.58 -3.85 -7.20
CA TYR A 94 5.38 -2.85 -6.50
C TYR A 94 6.65 -2.49 -7.26
N MET A 95 7.33 -3.47 -7.87
CA MET A 95 8.49 -3.21 -8.72
C MET A 95 8.11 -2.29 -9.89
N HIS A 96 7.07 -2.67 -10.64
CA HIS A 96 6.63 -1.87 -11.77
C HIS A 96 6.13 -0.48 -11.34
N TYR A 97 5.35 -0.37 -10.25
CA TYR A 97 4.79 0.89 -9.78
C TYR A 97 5.87 1.86 -9.31
N ASN A 98 6.86 1.38 -8.56
CA ASN A 98 7.88 2.24 -7.97
C ASN A 98 9.02 2.58 -8.93
N PHE A 99 9.42 1.65 -9.81
CA PHE A 99 10.63 1.80 -10.63
C PHE A 99 10.35 2.11 -12.12
N CYS A 100 9.28 1.57 -12.70
CA CYS A 100 8.99 1.72 -14.13
C CYS A 100 7.93 2.80 -14.43
N ARG A 101 6.95 2.96 -13.55
CA ARG A 101 5.79 3.83 -13.81
C ARG A 101 6.04 5.27 -13.35
N VAL A 102 5.99 6.21 -14.29
CA VAL A 102 5.98 7.65 -13.96
C VAL A 102 4.70 8.01 -13.20
N HIS A 103 4.85 8.57 -12.01
CA HIS A 103 3.73 9.00 -11.20
C HIS A 103 3.20 10.36 -11.70
N LYS A 104 1.88 10.45 -11.92
CA LYS A 104 1.26 11.60 -12.59
C LYS A 104 1.57 12.95 -11.92
N THR A 105 1.58 12.98 -10.59
CA THR A 105 1.84 14.21 -9.83
C THR A 105 3.33 14.49 -9.66
N LEU A 106 4.15 13.46 -9.46
CA LEU A 106 5.59 13.62 -9.23
C LEU A 106 6.35 13.91 -10.54
N ARG A 107 5.79 13.51 -11.69
CA ARG A 107 6.42 13.58 -13.02
C ARG A 107 7.69 12.73 -13.18
N VAL A 108 8.12 12.07 -12.11
CA VAL A 108 9.14 11.00 -12.05
C VAL A 108 8.54 9.73 -11.43
N THR A 109 9.33 8.66 -11.32
CA THR A 109 8.90 7.43 -10.63
C THR A 109 8.99 7.61 -9.10
N PRO A 110 8.19 6.89 -8.30
CA PRO A 110 8.29 6.94 -6.84
C PRO A 110 9.69 6.62 -6.30
N ALA A 111 10.40 5.65 -6.90
CA ALA A 111 11.76 5.30 -6.50
C ALA A 111 12.76 6.43 -6.79
N MET A 112 12.56 7.19 -7.89
CA MET A 112 13.37 8.38 -8.17
C MET A 112 13.11 9.49 -7.17
N GLU A 113 11.85 9.77 -6.85
CA GLU A 113 11.50 10.79 -5.84
C GLU A 113 12.07 10.44 -4.46
N ALA A 114 12.13 9.17 -4.12
CA ALA A 114 12.73 8.67 -2.88
C ALA A 114 14.28 8.61 -2.91
N GLY A 115 14.92 8.92 -4.05
CA GLY A 115 16.38 8.82 -4.21
C GLY A 115 16.93 7.40 -4.24
N ILE A 116 16.08 6.40 -4.49
CA ILE A 116 16.45 4.96 -4.56
C ILE A 116 16.92 4.60 -5.99
N ALA A 117 16.39 5.28 -7.00
CA ALA A 117 16.75 5.11 -8.40
C ALA A 117 17.10 6.46 -9.04
N ASP A 118 17.95 6.46 -10.05
CA ASP A 118 18.38 7.65 -10.79
C ASP A 118 17.73 7.77 -12.18
N HIS A 119 17.01 6.74 -12.62
CA HIS A 119 16.32 6.69 -13.91
C HIS A 119 15.01 5.89 -13.83
N ILE A 120 14.22 6.00 -14.90
CA ILE A 120 13.01 5.19 -15.09
C ILE A 120 13.44 3.83 -15.61
N TRP A 121 13.11 2.76 -14.88
CA TRP A 121 13.45 1.41 -15.29
C TRP A 121 12.60 0.95 -16.45
N SER A 122 13.24 0.29 -17.42
CA SER A 122 12.57 -0.50 -18.44
C SER A 122 12.01 -1.82 -17.87
N ILE A 123 11.10 -2.46 -18.61
CA ILE A 123 10.57 -3.77 -18.21
C ILE A 123 11.68 -4.83 -18.31
N GLU A 124 12.57 -4.69 -19.28
CA GLU A 124 13.74 -5.53 -19.49
C GLU A 124 14.67 -5.51 -18.29
N GLU A 125 14.97 -4.33 -17.74
CA GLU A 125 15.78 -4.19 -16.52
C GLU A 125 15.10 -4.83 -15.30
N MET A 126 13.79 -4.64 -15.15
CA MET A 126 13.01 -5.28 -14.08
C MET A 126 13.09 -6.81 -14.15
N ILE A 127 12.97 -7.39 -15.35
CA ILE A 127 13.04 -8.85 -15.56
C ILE A 127 14.48 -9.35 -15.37
N GLY A 128 15.47 -8.58 -15.84
CA GLY A 128 16.89 -8.91 -15.75
C GLY A 128 17.41 -9.13 -14.32
N ILE A 129 16.70 -8.62 -13.30
CA ILE A 129 17.01 -8.93 -11.89
C ILE A 129 16.98 -10.45 -11.63
N LEU A 130 16.09 -11.20 -12.30
CA LEU A 130 15.98 -12.65 -12.09
C LEU A 130 17.23 -13.42 -12.53
N ASP A 131 17.99 -12.88 -13.49
CA ASP A 131 19.22 -13.47 -13.99
C ASP A 131 20.44 -13.09 -13.14
N SER A 132 20.31 -12.05 -12.31
CA SER A 132 21.35 -11.65 -11.36
C SER A 132 21.37 -12.62 -10.18
N LYS A 133 22.53 -13.25 -9.91
CA LYS A 133 22.71 -14.02 -8.67
C LYS A 133 22.55 -13.06 -7.50
N PRO A 134 21.77 -13.41 -6.46
CA PRO A 134 21.74 -12.58 -5.26
C PRO A 134 23.17 -12.49 -4.71
N GLU A 135 23.72 -11.27 -4.64
CA GLU A 135 24.91 -11.05 -3.85
C GLU A 135 24.58 -11.48 -2.42
N SER A 136 25.45 -12.29 -1.83
CA SER A 136 25.30 -12.71 -0.45
C SER A 136 25.26 -11.46 0.41
N VAL A 137 24.07 -11.11 0.91
CA VAL A 137 23.92 -10.07 1.92
C VAL A 137 24.67 -10.57 3.14
N ASN A 138 25.88 -10.09 3.34
CA ASN A 138 26.62 -10.32 4.56
C ASN A 138 25.83 -9.64 5.68
N ALA A 139 25.14 -10.44 6.49
CA ALA A 139 24.59 -9.99 7.75
C ALA A 139 25.74 -9.45 8.61
N ALA A 140 25.79 -8.13 8.79
CA ALA A 140 26.62 -7.46 9.77
C ALA A 140 25.85 -7.36 11.09
#